data_AF-A0A8J5RTV4-F1
#
_entry.id   AF-A0A8J5RTV4-F1
#
_cell.length_a   1.000
_cell.length_b   1.000
_cell.length_c   1.000
_cell.angle_alpha   90.00
_cell.angle_beta   90.00
_cell.angle_gamma   90.00
#
_symmetry.space_group_name_H-M   'P 1'
#
loop_
_entity.id
_entity.type
_entity.pdbx_description
1 polymer ?
#
loop_
_entity_poly.entity_id
_entity_poly.type
_entity_poly.pdbx_seq_one_letter_code
_entity_poly.pdbx_strand_id
1 'polypeptide(L)'
;MKKGALHLLVLSHAFSVLSLKKACINQLERYFLSAENVVDILQIARLCDAPRLSLICTRMIIRDFKTVTQSEGWRVMRQASPSLEQELLESLVEEDTKRKERTNRLEEKKVYLQLHEAMEALVHICGDGCRTIGPRDQILKSSQAACRFPACKGIELLLRHFSACKVRVPGGCGSCKQIWQLLELHSRMCSTPETCKVPLCRHFKEKMQHLSRKEEAKWNLLVSKVLERKGTISSISERRKFSSLKSVGSCRIQSNSDLHY
;
A
#
# COMPACT_ATOMS: atom_id res chain seq x y z
N MET A 1 -1.42 47.88 10.07
CA MET A 1 -1.68 47.04 8.87
C MET A 1 -2.83 46.02 9.02
N LYS A 2 -3.22 45.56 10.22
CA LYS A 2 -4.17 44.42 10.38
C LYS A 2 -5.56 44.61 9.75
N LYS A 3 -6.13 45.82 9.72
CA LYS A 3 -7.49 46.10 9.18
C LYS A 3 -7.53 46.41 7.68
N GLY A 4 -6.38 46.60 7.02
CA GLY A 4 -6.31 47.07 5.63
C GLY A 4 -5.65 46.11 4.64
N ALA A 5 -5.22 44.93 5.08
CA ALA A 5 -4.39 44.03 4.26
C ALA A 5 -5.09 43.58 2.96
N LEU A 6 -6.42 43.40 2.97
CA LEU A 6 -7.19 43.07 1.77
C LEU A 6 -7.24 44.23 0.78
N HIS A 7 -7.56 45.44 1.25
CA HIS A 7 -7.55 46.65 0.43
C HIS A 7 -6.16 46.91 -0.16
N LEU A 8 -5.11 46.77 0.65
CA LEU A 8 -3.72 46.88 0.21
C LEU A 8 -3.35 45.83 -0.84
N LEU A 9 -3.84 44.59 -0.72
CA LEU A 9 -3.64 43.56 -1.73
C LEU A 9 -4.24 43.98 -3.08
N VAL A 10 -5.50 44.41 -3.08
CA VAL A 10 -6.22 44.86 -4.29
C VAL A 10 -5.50 46.05 -4.92
N LEU A 11 -5.15 47.07 -4.14
CA LEU A 11 -4.43 48.25 -4.63
C LEU A 11 -3.05 47.88 -5.17
N SER A 12 -2.30 47.04 -4.46
CA SER A 12 -0.98 46.60 -4.92
C SER A 12 -1.05 45.83 -6.24
N HIS A 13 -2.15 45.10 -6.49
CA HIS A 13 -2.38 44.44 -7.78
C HIS A 13 -2.76 45.44 -8.88
N ALA A 14 -3.72 46.32 -8.62
CA ALA A 14 -4.18 47.34 -9.57
C ALA A 14 -3.05 48.28 -10.04
N PHE A 15 -2.16 48.67 -9.12
CA PHE A 15 -1.00 49.52 -9.41
C PHE A 15 0.29 48.73 -9.73
N SER A 16 0.20 47.41 -9.91
CA SER A 16 1.35 46.54 -10.26
C SER A 16 2.55 46.60 -9.30
N VAL A 17 2.32 46.89 -8.02
CA VAL A 17 3.35 46.96 -6.98
C VAL A 17 3.62 45.56 -6.41
N LEU A 18 4.45 44.78 -7.12
CA LEU A 18 4.63 43.35 -6.86
C LEU A 18 5.24 43.02 -5.49
N SER A 19 6.17 43.85 -4.99
CA SER A 19 6.80 43.68 -3.67
C SER A 19 5.77 43.80 -2.54
N LEU A 20 4.88 44.80 -2.63
CA LEU A 20 3.79 45.03 -1.70
C LEU A 20 2.74 43.91 -1.78
N LYS A 21 2.39 43.47 -3.00
CA LYS A 21 1.48 42.33 -3.23
C LYS A 21 1.98 41.07 -2.52
N LYS A 22 3.27 40.74 -2.67
CA LYS A 22 3.91 39.61 -1.98
C LYS A 22 3.86 39.75 -0.46
N ALA A 23 4.14 40.94 0.07
CA ALA A 23 4.06 41.20 1.51
C ALA A 23 2.64 41.02 2.06
N CYS A 24 1.63 41.51 1.33
CA CYS A 24 0.22 41.35 1.69
C CYS A 24 -0.20 39.87 1.68
N ILE A 25 0.16 39.12 0.64
CA ILE A 25 -0.12 37.66 0.56
C ILE A 25 0.46 36.93 1.77
N ASN A 26 1.74 37.17 2.10
CA ASN A 26 2.39 36.52 3.24
C ASN A 26 1.73 36.90 4.58
N GLN A 27 1.26 38.14 4.72
CA GLN A 27 0.59 38.59 5.93
C GLN A 27 -0.81 37.97 6.10
N LEU A 28 -1.57 37.89 5.00
CA LEU A 28 -2.90 37.25 4.98
C LEU A 28 -2.80 35.77 5.30
N GLU A 29 -1.85 35.08 4.66
CA GLU A 29 -1.56 33.65 4.88
C GLU A 29 -1.28 33.33 6.34
N ARG A 30 -0.49 34.17 7.03
CA ARG A 30 -0.01 33.88 8.39
C ARG A 30 -0.99 34.25 9.51
N TYR A 31 -1.77 35.31 9.33
CA TYR A 31 -2.45 35.95 10.47
C TYR A 31 -3.92 36.27 10.25
N PHE A 32 -4.45 36.09 9.03
CA PHE A 32 -5.80 36.56 8.70
C PHE A 32 -6.74 35.45 8.24
N LEU A 33 -6.23 34.30 7.78
CA LEU A 33 -7.06 33.17 7.37
C LEU A 33 -7.79 32.54 8.56
N SER A 34 -9.10 32.42 8.44
CA SER A 34 -9.99 31.71 9.38
C SER A 34 -11.14 31.03 8.61
N ALA A 35 -11.85 30.10 9.25
CA ALA A 35 -12.99 29.43 8.60
C ALA A 35 -14.10 30.41 8.17
N GLU A 36 -14.25 31.54 8.87
CA GLU A 36 -15.30 32.54 8.60
C GLU A 36 -15.01 33.39 7.35
N ASN A 37 -13.74 33.68 7.05
CA ASN A 37 -13.35 34.64 6.01
C ASN A 37 -12.59 34.01 4.83
N VAL A 38 -12.32 32.70 4.87
CA VAL A 38 -11.52 32.03 3.83
C VAL A 38 -12.13 32.07 2.44
N VAL A 39 -13.46 32.03 2.35
CA VAL A 39 -14.16 32.06 1.07
C VAL A 39 -14.00 33.42 0.41
N ASP A 40 -14.17 34.50 1.18
CA ASP A 40 -13.98 35.87 0.70
C ASP A 40 -12.52 36.11 0.29
N ILE A 41 -11.57 35.62 1.10
CA ILE A 41 -10.14 35.74 0.80
C ILE A 41 -9.77 34.94 -0.45
N LEU A 42 -10.38 33.76 -0.67
CA LEU A 42 -10.20 32.98 -1.89
C LEU A 42 -10.67 33.77 -3.11
N GLN A 43 -11.86 34.37 -3.06
CA GLN A 43 -12.38 35.17 -4.17
C GLN A 43 -11.47 36.37 -4.46
N ILE A 44 -11.02 37.09 -3.44
CA ILE A 44 -10.06 38.20 -3.60
C ILE A 44 -8.73 37.69 -4.18
N ALA A 45 -8.23 36.55 -3.73
CA ALA A 45 -6.99 35.96 -4.22
C ALA A 45 -7.08 35.59 -5.71
N ARG A 46 -8.23 35.10 -6.17
CA ARG A 46 -8.47 34.83 -7.59
C ARG A 46 -8.55 36.12 -8.40
N LEU A 47 -9.30 37.13 -7.92
CA LEU A 47 -9.40 38.44 -8.59
C LEU A 47 -8.08 39.20 -8.65
N CYS A 48 -7.18 38.96 -7.70
CA CYS A 48 -5.88 39.59 -7.64
C CYS A 48 -4.75 38.72 -8.22
N ASP A 49 -5.02 37.68 -9.01
CA ASP A 49 -4.00 36.76 -9.56
C ASP A 49 -2.95 36.33 -8.51
N ALA A 50 -3.41 35.84 -7.36
CA ALA A 50 -2.58 35.43 -6.23
C ALA A 50 -2.66 33.90 -6.02
N PRO A 51 -2.11 33.07 -6.94
CA PRO A 51 -2.35 31.63 -6.97
C PRO A 51 -1.88 30.88 -5.71
N ARG A 52 -0.80 31.35 -5.06
CA ARG A 52 -0.35 30.78 -3.79
C ARG A 52 -1.40 30.95 -2.69
N LEU A 53 -2.00 32.14 -2.58
CA LEU A 53 -3.02 32.42 -1.57
C LEU A 53 -4.29 31.63 -1.88
N SER A 54 -4.69 31.56 -3.15
CA SER A 54 -5.84 30.76 -3.59
C SER A 54 -5.67 29.29 -3.20
N LEU A 55 -4.50 28.69 -3.48
CA LEU A 55 -4.21 27.29 -3.13
C LEU A 55 -4.31 27.05 -1.61
N ILE A 56 -3.80 27.97 -0.79
CA ILE A 56 -3.84 27.86 0.66
C ILE A 56 -5.29 27.95 1.17
N CYS A 57 -6.07 28.88 0.62
CA CYS A 57 -7.48 29.02 0.96
C CYS A 57 -8.26 27.74 0.58
N THR A 58 -8.09 27.24 -0.65
CA THR A 58 -8.73 25.99 -1.10
C THR A 58 -8.36 24.81 -0.20
N ARG A 59 -7.10 24.66 0.19
CA ARG A 59 -6.67 23.61 1.13
C ARG A 59 -7.33 23.74 2.50
N MET A 60 -7.46 24.96 3.02
CA MET A 60 -8.13 25.18 4.30
C MET A 60 -9.63 24.89 4.22
N ILE A 61 -10.28 25.29 3.12
CA ILE A 61 -11.69 24.96 2.84
C ILE A 61 -11.89 23.44 2.80
N ILE A 62 -11.03 22.69 2.10
CA ILE A 62 -11.12 21.23 2.03
C ILE A 62 -10.91 20.61 3.42
N ARG A 63 -9.93 21.09 4.19
CA ARG A 63 -9.62 20.56 5.53
C ARG A 63 -10.75 20.80 6.52
N ASP A 64 -11.31 22.00 6.54
CA ASP A 64 -12.29 22.47 7.53
C ASP A 64 -13.68 22.65 6.87
N PHE A 65 -14.00 21.81 5.88
CA PHE A 65 -15.17 21.98 5.02
C PHE A 65 -16.50 22.10 5.79
N LYS A 66 -16.64 21.30 6.87
CA LYS A 66 -17.84 21.31 7.71
C LYS A 66 -18.07 22.66 8.41
N THR A 67 -17.00 23.33 8.84
CA THR A 67 -17.13 24.64 9.48
C THR A 67 -17.32 25.73 8.44
N VAL A 68 -16.60 25.64 7.31
CA VAL A 68 -16.70 26.64 6.24
C VAL A 68 -18.08 26.67 5.61
N THR A 69 -18.73 25.53 5.39
CA THR A 69 -20.08 25.47 4.80
C THR A 69 -21.17 26.15 5.67
N GLN A 70 -20.89 26.37 6.95
CA GLN A 70 -21.78 27.08 7.87
C GLN A 70 -21.54 28.60 7.86
N SER A 71 -20.41 29.05 7.33
CA SER A 71 -20.05 30.47 7.26
C SER A 71 -20.98 31.25 6.32
N GLU A 72 -21.13 32.55 6.58
CA GLU A 72 -21.88 33.45 5.70
C GLU A 72 -21.19 33.57 4.33
N GLY A 73 -19.86 33.66 4.31
CA GLY A 73 -19.09 33.77 3.07
C GLY A 73 -19.34 32.60 2.11
N TRP A 74 -19.48 31.38 2.62
CA TRP A 74 -19.84 30.22 1.81
C TRP A 74 -21.25 30.34 1.20
N ARG A 75 -22.23 30.78 2.01
CA ARG A 75 -23.62 30.94 1.56
C ARG A 75 -23.73 31.99 0.46
N VAL A 76 -23.08 33.13 0.63
CA VAL A 76 -23.03 34.22 -0.36
C VAL A 76 -22.31 33.75 -1.62
N MET A 77 -21.16 33.08 -1.49
CA MET A 77 -20.41 32.53 -2.63
C MET A 77 -21.23 31.55 -3.46
N ARG A 78 -21.95 30.63 -2.82
CA ARG A 78 -22.85 29.69 -3.50
C ARG A 78 -23.89 30.39 -4.37
N GLN A 79 -24.50 31.46 -3.86
CA GLN A 79 -25.51 32.22 -4.59
C GLN A 79 -24.90 33.01 -5.75
N ALA A 80 -23.74 33.64 -5.51
CA ALA A 80 -23.09 34.50 -6.49
C ALA A 80 -22.30 33.74 -7.56
N SER A 81 -21.81 32.52 -7.26
CA SER A 81 -20.90 31.79 -8.13
C SER A 81 -21.04 30.26 -7.96
N PRO A 82 -22.08 29.64 -8.55
CA PRO A 82 -22.30 28.19 -8.49
C PRO A 82 -21.13 27.37 -9.07
N SER A 83 -20.42 27.91 -10.07
CA SER A 83 -19.24 27.24 -10.65
C SER A 83 -18.09 27.11 -9.67
N LEU A 84 -17.90 28.10 -8.78
CA LEU A 84 -16.86 28.04 -7.75
C LEU A 84 -17.20 27.02 -6.66
N GLU A 85 -18.48 26.90 -6.29
CA GLU A 85 -18.92 25.81 -5.41
C GLU A 85 -18.61 24.45 -6.04
N GLN A 86 -18.97 24.25 -7.31
CA GLN A 86 -18.72 22.99 -8.00
C GLN A 86 -17.21 22.65 -8.02
N GLU A 87 -16.34 23.61 -8.37
CA GLU A 87 -14.88 23.43 -8.36
C GLU A 87 -14.34 23.00 -6.99
N LEU A 88 -14.85 23.62 -5.92
CA LEU A 88 -14.44 23.29 -4.54
C LEU A 88 -14.94 21.92 -4.09
N LEU A 89 -16.15 21.53 -4.49
CA LEU A 89 -16.71 20.20 -4.22
C LEU A 89 -15.95 19.11 -4.99
N GLU A 90 -15.62 19.33 -6.26
CA GLU A 90 -14.79 18.42 -7.05
C GLU A 90 -13.41 18.25 -6.42
N SER A 91 -12.78 19.35 -6.00
CA SER A 91 -11.49 19.31 -5.30
C SER A 91 -11.56 18.55 -3.97
N LEU A 92 -12.67 18.68 -3.22
CA LEU A 92 -12.90 17.94 -1.98
C LEU A 92 -13.00 16.43 -2.24
N VAL A 93 -13.79 16.02 -3.22
CA VAL A 93 -13.93 14.60 -3.61
C VAL A 93 -12.59 14.03 -4.07
N GLU A 94 -11.81 14.80 -4.84
CA GLU A 94 -10.49 14.37 -5.29
C GLU A 94 -9.50 14.19 -4.11
N GLU A 95 -9.50 15.10 -3.14
CA GLU A 95 -8.64 14.96 -1.96
C GLU A 95 -9.08 13.82 -1.04
N ASP A 96 -10.38 13.59 -0.86
CA ASP A 96 -10.90 12.46 -0.08
C ASP A 96 -10.59 11.11 -0.74
N THR A 97 -10.70 11.01 -2.07
CA THR A 97 -10.34 9.80 -2.82
C THR A 97 -8.84 9.52 -2.69
N LYS A 98 -7.97 10.53 -2.88
CA LYS A 98 -6.52 10.41 -2.65
C LYS A 98 -6.18 10.00 -1.22
N ARG A 99 -6.85 10.57 -0.21
CA ARG A 99 -6.63 10.22 1.20
C ARG A 99 -7.00 8.76 1.45
N LYS A 100 -8.17 8.32 0.96
CA LYS A 100 -8.62 6.93 1.05
C LYS A 100 -7.64 5.98 0.36
N GLU A 101 -7.18 6.31 -0.84
CA GLU A 101 -6.17 5.51 -1.54
C GLU A 101 -4.86 5.39 -0.77
N ARG A 102 -4.37 6.48 -0.16
CA ARG A 102 -3.15 6.44 0.67
C ARG A 102 -3.32 5.50 1.85
N THR A 103 -4.47 5.55 2.54
CA THR A 103 -4.80 4.64 3.63
C THR A 103 -4.85 3.19 3.14
N ASN A 104 -5.59 2.92 2.07
CA ASN A 104 -5.69 1.58 1.49
C ASN A 104 -4.32 1.03 1.07
N ARG A 105 -3.46 1.87 0.47
CA ARG A 105 -2.07 1.49 0.12
C ARG A 105 -1.26 1.16 1.37
N LEU A 106 -1.41 1.90 2.47
CA LEU A 106 -0.71 1.59 3.72
C LEU A 106 -1.20 0.28 4.35
N GLU A 107 -2.51 0.03 4.35
CA GLU A 107 -3.11 -1.23 4.82
C GLU A 107 -2.66 -2.41 3.97
N GLU A 108 -2.69 -2.27 2.64
CA GLU A 108 -2.18 -3.27 1.70
C GLU A 108 -0.70 -3.59 1.97
N LYS A 109 0.13 -2.57 2.20
CA LYS A 109 1.54 -2.76 2.57
C LYS A 109 1.73 -3.54 3.87
N LYS A 110 0.89 -3.28 4.89
CA LYS A 110 0.92 -4.02 6.16
C LYS A 110 0.59 -5.50 5.96
N VAL A 111 -0.43 -5.81 5.15
CA VAL A 111 -0.81 -7.20 4.84
C VAL A 111 0.35 -7.95 4.18
N TYR A 112 1.02 -7.34 3.20
CA TYR A 112 2.17 -7.99 2.56
C TYR A 112 3.37 -8.16 3.49
N LEU A 113 3.59 -7.23 4.43
CA LEU A 113 4.63 -7.37 5.44
C LEU A 113 4.33 -8.55 6.38
N GLN A 114 3.10 -8.67 6.88
CA GLN A 114 2.69 -9.80 7.71
C GLN A 114 2.83 -11.14 6.97
N LEU A 115 2.52 -11.16 5.68
CA LEU A 115 2.68 -12.36 4.86
C LEU A 115 4.16 -12.72 4.67
N HIS A 116 5.04 -11.73 4.50
CA HIS A 116 6.49 -11.94 4.46
C HIS A 116 7.02 -12.51 5.79
N GLU A 117 6.67 -11.89 6.92
CA GLU A 117 7.05 -12.36 8.26
C GLU A 117 6.55 -13.79 8.53
N ALA A 118 5.32 -14.11 8.07
CA ALA A 118 4.77 -15.45 8.13
C ALA A 118 5.57 -16.46 7.29
N MET A 119 6.02 -16.08 6.08
CA MET A 119 6.89 -16.93 5.26
C MET A 119 8.24 -17.18 5.92
N GLU A 120 8.86 -16.16 6.49
CA GLU A 120 10.13 -16.30 7.22
C GLU A 120 9.96 -17.21 8.45
N ALA A 121 8.91 -17.02 9.24
CA ALA A 121 8.60 -17.88 10.38
C ALA A 121 8.31 -19.33 9.96
N LEU A 122 7.60 -19.55 8.85
CA LEU A 122 7.31 -20.88 8.31
C LEU A 122 8.59 -21.61 7.92
N VAL A 123 9.47 -20.94 7.17
CA VAL A 123 10.77 -21.52 6.77
C VAL A 123 11.65 -21.77 7.99
N HIS A 124 11.67 -20.86 8.96
CA HIS A 124 12.43 -21.03 10.20
C HIS A 124 11.95 -22.25 11.01
N ILE A 125 10.64 -22.38 11.24
CA ILE A 125 10.07 -23.49 12.03
C ILE A 125 10.33 -24.84 11.36
N CYS A 126 10.08 -24.94 10.06
CA CYS A 126 10.21 -26.21 9.33
C CYS A 126 11.66 -26.54 8.94
N GLY A 127 12.49 -25.52 8.74
CA GLY A 127 13.86 -25.65 8.25
C GLY A 127 14.89 -25.79 9.36
N ASP A 128 15.02 -24.71 10.15
CA ASP A 128 16.04 -24.52 11.18
C ASP A 128 15.61 -25.08 12.54
N GLY A 129 14.30 -25.14 12.76
CA GLY A 129 13.69 -25.42 14.06
C GLY A 129 13.68 -24.18 14.95
N CYS A 130 12.54 -23.92 15.59
CA CYS A 130 12.40 -22.79 16.50
C CYS A 130 12.65 -23.23 17.95
N ARG A 131 13.70 -22.68 18.57
CA ARG A 131 14.10 -23.05 19.94
C ARG A 131 13.09 -22.66 21.02
N THR A 132 12.20 -21.71 20.73
CA THR A 132 11.14 -21.28 21.65
C THR A 132 9.83 -22.03 21.47
N ILE A 133 9.81 -23.02 20.58
CA ILE A 133 8.63 -23.84 20.24
C ILE A 133 8.91 -25.27 20.71
N GLY A 134 8.18 -25.71 21.74
CA GLY A 134 8.35 -27.02 22.35
C GLY A 134 7.51 -28.12 21.70
N PRO A 135 7.75 -29.40 22.07
CA PRO A 135 6.81 -30.51 21.80
C PRO A 135 5.42 -30.20 22.35
N ARG A 136 4.39 -30.91 21.85
CA ARG A 136 2.95 -30.56 21.98
C ARG A 136 2.45 -30.25 23.40
N ASP A 137 3.15 -30.69 24.45
CA ASP A 137 2.62 -30.75 25.81
C ASP A 137 3.51 -30.07 26.88
N GLN A 138 4.51 -29.27 26.51
CA GLN A 138 5.36 -28.57 27.49
C GLN A 138 5.46 -27.06 27.24
N ILE A 139 5.01 -26.29 28.23
CA ILE A 139 5.31 -24.86 28.36
C ILE A 139 6.80 -24.77 28.67
N LEU A 140 7.60 -24.32 27.69
CA LEU A 140 9.02 -24.04 27.92
C LEU A 140 9.14 -22.98 29.02
N LYS A 141 9.86 -23.31 30.10
CA LYS A 141 10.15 -22.38 31.20
C LYS A 141 10.79 -21.12 30.62
N SER A 142 10.17 -19.98 30.92
CA SER A 142 10.40 -18.67 30.34
C SER A 142 11.71 -18.01 30.77
N SER A 143 12.85 -18.60 30.42
CA SER A 143 14.17 -17.96 30.55
C SER A 143 14.92 -17.83 29.21
N GLN A 144 14.31 -18.23 28.09
CA GLN A 144 14.91 -18.11 26.75
C GLN A 144 14.45 -16.85 26.03
N ALA A 145 15.41 -16.14 25.43
CA ALA A 145 15.15 -14.99 24.56
C ALA A 145 14.06 -15.31 23.53
N ALA A 146 13.12 -14.38 23.33
CA ALA A 146 12.05 -14.53 22.35
C ALA A 146 12.63 -14.80 20.95
N CYS A 147 11.97 -15.67 20.17
CA CYS A 147 12.40 -15.96 18.81
C CYS A 147 12.48 -14.66 17.98
N ARG A 148 13.52 -14.55 17.15
CA ARG A 148 13.75 -13.43 16.24
C ARG A 148 12.58 -13.20 15.26
N PHE A 149 11.83 -14.25 14.95
CA PHE A 149 10.71 -14.19 14.02
C PHE A 149 9.39 -13.97 14.79
N PRO A 150 8.76 -12.80 14.69
CA PRO A 150 7.59 -12.45 15.51
C PRO A 150 6.38 -13.35 15.21
N ALA A 151 6.25 -13.84 13.97
CA ALA A 151 5.14 -14.67 13.54
C ALA A 151 5.25 -16.15 14.00
N CYS A 152 6.37 -16.59 14.59
CA CYS A 152 6.59 -18.02 14.88
C CYS A 152 5.49 -18.67 15.73
N LYS A 153 5.06 -18.03 16.81
CA LYS A 153 3.98 -18.57 17.67
C LYS A 153 2.67 -18.74 16.90
N GLY A 154 2.32 -17.79 16.02
CA GLY A 154 1.11 -17.87 15.21
C GLY A 154 1.17 -19.00 14.18
N ILE A 155 2.30 -19.14 13.48
CA ILE A 155 2.51 -20.20 12.48
C ILE A 155 2.56 -21.58 13.14
N GLU A 156 3.18 -21.70 14.31
CA GLU A 156 3.18 -22.93 15.11
C GLU A 156 1.76 -23.43 15.41
N LEU A 157 0.88 -22.54 15.89
CA LEU A 157 -0.51 -22.90 16.19
C LEU A 157 -1.24 -23.41 14.95
N LEU A 158 -1.02 -22.77 13.80
CA LEU A 158 -1.58 -23.19 12.52
C LEU A 158 -1.06 -24.58 12.10
N LEU A 159 0.24 -24.84 12.24
CA LEU A 159 0.85 -26.14 11.92
C LEU A 159 0.35 -27.25 12.86
N ARG A 160 0.27 -26.97 14.17
CA ARG A 160 -0.27 -27.92 15.17
C ARG A 160 -1.72 -28.26 14.84
N HIS A 161 -2.54 -27.24 14.58
CA HIS A 161 -3.92 -27.42 14.17
C HIS A 161 -4.01 -28.28 12.91
N PHE A 162 -3.26 -27.95 11.86
CA PHE A 162 -3.25 -28.67 10.59
C PHE A 162 -2.96 -30.16 10.77
N SER A 163 -2.03 -30.50 11.67
CA SER A 163 -1.67 -31.89 11.95
C SER A 163 -2.79 -32.68 12.64
N ALA A 164 -3.54 -32.04 13.55
CA ALA A 164 -4.56 -32.69 14.39
C ALA A 164 -5.99 -32.59 13.83
N CYS A 165 -6.24 -31.67 12.90
CA CYS A 165 -7.59 -31.41 12.38
C CYS A 165 -8.07 -32.52 11.45
N LYS A 166 -9.28 -33.03 11.72
CA LYS A 166 -9.92 -34.13 10.99
C LYS A 166 -10.72 -33.67 9.77
N VAL A 167 -11.18 -32.42 9.75
CA VAL A 167 -12.01 -31.84 8.67
C VAL A 167 -11.12 -31.29 7.55
N ARG A 168 -10.15 -32.05 7.05
CA ARG A 168 -9.18 -31.56 6.04
C ARG A 168 -9.88 -31.17 4.71
N VAL A 169 -9.20 -30.36 3.88
CA VAL A 169 -9.75 -29.74 2.65
C VAL A 169 -10.00 -30.80 1.55
N PRO A 170 -11.12 -30.79 0.79
CA PRO A 170 -12.13 -29.71 0.60
C PRO A 170 -13.28 -29.72 1.62
N GLY A 171 -13.52 -28.57 2.26
CA GLY A 171 -14.53 -28.39 3.35
C GLY A 171 -13.96 -27.88 4.68
N GLY A 172 -12.63 -27.71 4.77
CA GLY A 172 -11.96 -27.46 6.04
C GLY A 172 -12.23 -26.14 6.75
N CYS A 173 -11.87 -26.11 8.04
CA CYS A 173 -12.03 -24.95 8.91
C CYS A 173 -11.08 -23.78 8.56
N GLY A 174 -11.28 -22.62 9.19
CA GLY A 174 -10.50 -21.41 8.92
C GLY A 174 -8.98 -21.58 9.08
N SER A 175 -8.52 -22.22 10.16
CA SER A 175 -7.08 -22.43 10.40
C SER A 175 -6.43 -23.36 9.36
N CYS A 176 -7.15 -24.42 8.93
CA CYS A 176 -6.69 -25.28 7.84
C CYS A 176 -6.60 -24.55 6.50
N LYS A 177 -7.54 -23.65 6.21
CA LYS A 177 -7.49 -22.83 4.97
C LYS A 177 -6.31 -21.86 5.00
N GLN A 178 -6.04 -21.23 6.15
CA GLN A 178 -4.95 -20.27 6.30
C GLN A 178 -3.59 -20.93 6.09
N ILE A 179 -3.29 -22.02 6.79
CA ILE A 179 -2.01 -22.71 6.62
C ILE A 179 -1.85 -23.30 5.22
N TRP A 180 -2.91 -23.81 4.62
CA TRP A 180 -2.90 -24.29 3.24
C TRP A 180 -2.45 -23.19 2.26
N GLN A 181 -2.99 -21.98 2.38
CA GLN A 181 -2.60 -20.83 1.56
C GLN A 181 -1.14 -20.42 1.79
N LEU A 182 -0.63 -20.50 3.02
CA LEU A 182 0.76 -20.21 3.34
C LEU A 182 1.72 -21.24 2.72
N LEU A 183 1.41 -22.53 2.81
CA LEU A 183 2.19 -23.59 2.16
C LEU A 183 2.17 -23.46 0.63
N GLU A 184 1.01 -23.10 0.09
CA GLU A 184 0.82 -22.85 -1.34
C GLU A 184 1.60 -21.62 -1.84
N LEU A 185 1.67 -20.55 -1.05
CA LEU A 185 2.50 -19.39 -1.35
C LEU A 185 3.99 -19.73 -1.24
N HIS A 186 4.38 -20.48 -0.22
CA HIS A 186 5.77 -20.89 -0.03
C HIS A 186 6.28 -21.68 -1.24
N SER A 187 5.53 -22.65 -1.75
CA SER A 187 5.96 -23.46 -2.91
C SER A 187 6.24 -22.61 -4.16
N ARG A 188 5.52 -21.49 -4.33
CA ARG A 188 5.73 -20.52 -5.41
C ARG A 188 7.03 -19.76 -5.26
N MET A 189 7.38 -19.41 -4.02
CA MET A 189 8.59 -18.66 -3.68
C MET A 189 9.83 -19.58 -3.59
N CYS A 190 9.64 -20.85 -3.27
CA CYS A 190 10.72 -21.81 -3.05
C CYS A 190 11.44 -22.15 -4.36
N SER A 191 12.77 -21.97 -4.35
CA SER A 191 13.64 -22.31 -5.49
C SER A 191 14.26 -23.71 -5.41
N THR A 192 14.18 -24.37 -4.25
CA THR A 192 14.78 -25.69 -4.00
C THR A 192 13.75 -26.66 -3.41
N PRO A 193 12.72 -27.05 -4.17
CA PRO A 193 11.63 -27.87 -3.66
C PRO A 193 12.08 -29.27 -3.18
N GLU A 194 13.13 -29.86 -3.79
CA GLU A 194 13.61 -31.21 -3.45
C GLU A 194 14.24 -31.32 -2.07
N THR A 195 14.89 -30.25 -1.61
CA THR A 195 15.53 -30.20 -0.28
C THR A 195 14.72 -29.37 0.73
N CYS A 196 13.54 -28.89 0.32
CA CYS A 196 12.70 -28.05 1.15
C CYS A 196 12.04 -28.86 2.26
N LYS A 197 12.21 -28.40 3.51
CA LYS A 197 11.60 -29.02 4.69
C LYS A 197 10.17 -28.54 4.98
N VAL A 198 9.65 -27.56 4.22
CA VAL A 198 8.29 -27.06 4.41
C VAL A 198 7.27 -28.11 3.91
N PRO A 199 6.27 -28.49 4.73
CA PRO A 199 5.28 -29.49 4.36
C PRO A 199 4.56 -29.16 3.05
N LEU A 200 4.28 -30.18 2.23
CA LEU A 200 3.53 -30.05 0.97
C LEU A 200 4.18 -29.15 -0.10
N CYS A 201 5.38 -28.59 0.14
CA CYS A 201 6.04 -27.70 -0.80
C CYS A 201 6.18 -28.35 -2.20
N ARG A 202 6.71 -29.58 -2.26
CA ARG A 202 6.85 -30.34 -3.51
C ARG A 202 5.51 -30.64 -4.18
N HIS A 203 4.53 -31.10 -3.40
CA HIS A 203 3.18 -31.41 -3.91
C HIS A 203 2.54 -30.18 -4.59
N PHE A 204 2.63 -29.00 -3.98
CA PHE A 204 2.12 -27.78 -4.61
C PHE A 204 2.94 -27.37 -5.84
N LYS A 205 4.26 -27.56 -5.81
CA LYS A 205 5.14 -27.23 -6.94
C LYS A 205 4.77 -28.03 -8.20
N GLU A 206 4.46 -29.31 -8.03
CA GLU A 206 4.01 -30.20 -9.09
C GLU A 206 2.62 -29.77 -9.60
N LYS A 207 1.66 -29.54 -8.68
CA LYS A 207 0.31 -29.09 -9.04
C LYS A 207 0.28 -27.77 -9.82
N MET A 208 1.23 -26.88 -9.56
CA MET A 208 1.32 -25.59 -10.24
C MET A 208 1.58 -25.67 -11.75
N GLN A 209 2.19 -26.75 -12.24
CA GLN A 209 2.51 -26.93 -13.66
C GLN A 209 1.25 -26.97 -14.55
N HIS A 210 0.08 -27.21 -13.93
CA HIS A 210 -1.21 -27.33 -14.60
C HIS A 210 -2.13 -26.10 -14.41
N LEU A 211 -1.63 -24.98 -13.86
CA LEU A 211 -2.44 -23.78 -13.65
C LEU A 211 -2.67 -22.98 -14.93
N SER A 212 -3.76 -22.22 -14.98
CA SER A 212 -4.02 -21.31 -16.08
C SER A 212 -3.07 -20.09 -16.05
N ARG A 213 -2.80 -19.50 -17.23
CA ARG A 213 -1.94 -18.30 -17.37
C ARG A 213 -2.43 -17.13 -16.51
N LYS A 214 -3.75 -17.01 -16.29
CA LYS A 214 -4.36 -15.95 -15.48
C LYS A 214 -4.07 -16.15 -13.99
N GLU A 215 -4.17 -17.39 -13.50
CA GLU A 215 -3.85 -17.73 -12.12
C GLU A 215 -2.37 -17.58 -11.84
N GLU A 216 -1.52 -18.03 -12.78
CA GLU A 216 -0.08 -17.86 -12.69
C GLU A 216 0.31 -16.38 -12.57
N ALA A 217 -0.24 -15.51 -13.42
CA ALA A 217 0.02 -14.07 -13.34
C ALA A 217 -0.40 -13.45 -12.00
N LYS A 218 -1.55 -13.85 -11.46
CA LYS A 218 -2.04 -13.39 -10.14
C LYS A 218 -1.08 -13.80 -9.02
N TRP A 219 -0.61 -15.04 -9.05
CA TRP A 219 0.34 -15.56 -8.07
C TRP A 219 1.73 -14.93 -8.18
N ASN A 220 2.21 -14.70 -9.40
CA ASN A 220 3.48 -14.01 -9.63
C ASN A 220 3.46 -12.57 -9.10
N LEU A 221 2.34 -11.86 -9.27
CA LEU A 221 2.16 -10.53 -8.68
C LEU A 221 2.20 -10.58 -7.14
N LEU A 222 1.51 -11.55 -6.53
CA LEU A 222 1.51 -11.73 -5.08
C LEU A 222 2.93 -12.01 -4.56
N VAL A 223 3.66 -12.92 -5.20
CA VAL A 223 5.05 -13.24 -4.84
C VAL A 223 5.95 -12.01 -4.97
N SER A 224 5.84 -11.23 -6.05
CA SER A 224 6.61 -9.99 -6.22
C SER A 224 6.36 -9.02 -5.05
N LYS A 225 5.09 -8.76 -4.72
CA LYS A 225 4.71 -7.83 -3.65
C LYS A 225 5.18 -8.28 -2.26
N VAL A 226 5.18 -9.58 -1.99
CA VAL A 226 5.71 -10.15 -0.73
C VAL A 226 7.23 -10.04 -0.68
N LEU A 227 7.92 -10.38 -1.77
CA LEU A 227 9.39 -10.32 -1.84
C LEU A 227 9.93 -8.88 -1.85
N GLU A 228 9.20 -7.91 -2.40
CA GLU A 228 9.57 -6.49 -2.32
C GLU A 228 9.64 -5.97 -0.87
N ARG A 229 8.95 -6.62 0.08
CA ARG A 229 9.02 -6.31 1.51
C ARG A 229 10.24 -6.90 2.22
N LYS A 230 10.97 -7.83 1.57
CA LYS A 230 12.25 -8.40 2.03
C LYS A 230 13.39 -7.36 2.04
N GLY A 231 13.22 -6.24 1.35
CA GLY A 231 14.27 -5.26 1.05
C GLY A 231 14.42 -4.13 2.07
N THR A 232 15.12 -4.38 3.18
CA THR A 232 16.07 -3.38 3.70
C THR A 232 17.35 -3.97 4.29
N ILE A 233 17.53 -5.29 4.47
CA ILE A 233 18.79 -5.79 5.10
C ILE A 233 19.42 -7.06 4.49
N SER A 234 18.77 -7.86 3.61
CA SER A 234 19.51 -9.00 3.04
C SER A 234 19.05 -9.47 1.66
N SER A 235 20.05 -9.81 0.85
CA SER A 235 20.03 -10.60 -0.39
C SER A 235 19.56 -9.94 -1.70
N ILE A 236 20.40 -9.04 -2.22
CA ILE A 236 20.57 -8.80 -3.68
C ILE A 236 21.11 -10.08 -4.41
N SER A 237 21.53 -11.11 -3.66
CA SER A 237 22.09 -12.34 -4.23
C SER A 237 21.08 -13.27 -4.91
N GLU A 238 19.77 -13.17 -4.64
CA GLU A 238 18.76 -14.07 -5.23
C GLU A 238 18.12 -13.51 -6.52
N ARG A 239 18.17 -12.19 -6.75
CA ARG A 239 17.60 -11.56 -7.95
C ARG A 239 18.30 -11.95 -9.26
N ARG A 240 19.56 -12.40 -9.21
CA ARG A 240 20.32 -12.80 -10.42
C ARG A 240 19.95 -14.18 -10.96
N LYS A 241 19.28 -15.04 -10.18
CA LYS A 241 18.90 -16.40 -10.66
C LYS A 241 17.61 -16.41 -11.50
N PHE A 242 16.76 -15.39 -11.39
CA PHE A 242 15.47 -15.38 -12.09
C PHE A 242 15.55 -14.81 -13.53
N SER A 243 16.59 -14.02 -13.85
CA SER A 243 16.78 -13.47 -15.20
C SER A 243 17.43 -14.46 -16.18
N SER A 244 18.04 -15.55 -15.70
CA SER A 244 18.84 -16.46 -16.54
C SER A 244 18.06 -17.64 -17.13
N LEU A 245 16.77 -17.80 -16.81
CA LEU A 245 15.94 -18.92 -17.27
C LEU A 245 14.95 -18.55 -18.41
N LYS A 246 15.01 -17.32 -18.95
CA LYS A 246 14.13 -16.88 -20.06
C LYS A 246 14.79 -16.89 -21.45
N SER A 247 15.96 -17.50 -21.63
CA SER A 247 16.63 -17.53 -22.93
C SER A 247 17.16 -18.92 -23.33
N VAL A 248 16.28 -19.93 -23.42
CA VAL A 248 16.48 -21.03 -24.37
C VAL A 248 15.12 -21.41 -24.94
N GLY A 249 14.85 -20.89 -26.13
CA GLY A 249 13.63 -21.15 -26.89
C GLY A 249 13.76 -20.48 -28.25
N SER A 250 14.89 -20.68 -28.92
CA SER A 250 15.06 -20.29 -30.31
C SER A 250 14.58 -21.42 -31.20
N CYS A 251 13.51 -21.16 -31.95
CA CYS A 251 13.12 -21.92 -33.12
C CYS A 251 14.32 -22.24 -34.01
N ARG A 252 14.50 -23.50 -34.38
CA ARG A 252 14.99 -23.85 -35.71
C ARG A 252 14.05 -24.86 -36.34
N ILE A 253 13.33 -24.33 -37.32
CA ILE A 253 12.74 -25.08 -38.43
C ILE A 253 13.91 -25.66 -39.21
N GLN A 254 13.92 -26.98 -39.42
CA GLN A 254 14.56 -27.58 -40.58
C GLN A 254 13.83 -28.89 -40.94
N SER A 255 13.10 -28.78 -42.03
CA SER A 255 12.71 -29.83 -42.97
C SER A 255 13.87 -30.75 -43.33
N ASN A 256 13.68 -32.07 -43.33
CA ASN A 256 13.62 -32.88 -44.56
C ASN A 256 13.52 -34.41 -44.32
N SER A 257 12.67 -35.03 -45.15
CA SER A 257 12.72 -36.33 -45.83
C SER A 257 13.02 -37.66 -45.12
N ASP A 258 12.09 -38.59 -45.35
CA ASP A 258 12.27 -39.95 -45.89
C ASP A 258 13.38 -40.87 -45.34
N LEU A 259 12.98 -42.01 -44.74
CA LEU A 259 13.13 -43.36 -45.32
C LEU A 259 12.90 -44.47 -44.27
N HIS A 260 12.02 -45.41 -44.64
CA HIS A 260 12.04 -46.86 -44.40
C HIS A 260 13.08 -47.44 -43.43
N TYR A 261 12.64 -48.17 -42.39
CA TYR A 261 12.33 -49.62 -42.44
C TYR A 261 11.55 -50.03 -41.18
#